data_AF-A0A1H1FIP8-F1
#
_entry.id   AF-A0A1H1FIP8-F1
#
_cell.length_a   1.000
_cell.length_b   1.000
_cell.length_c   1.000
_cell.angle_alpha   90.00
_cell.angle_beta   90.00
_cell.angle_gamma   90.00
#
_symmetry.space_group_name_H-M   'P 1'
#
loop_
_entity.id
_entity.type
_entity.pdbx_description
1 polymer ?
#
loop_
_entity_poly.entity_id
_entity_poly.type
_entity_poly.pdbx_seq_one_letter_code
_entity_poly.pdbx_strand_id
1 'polypeptide(L)'
;MTDHVGAPGKGLSRREFLAATGATGAIGVAGCSAPTNGGADAATEASVTAQENQLPTTSPPEVVNVDEQGGSVTLKTAPATHDVHPLETMGGPVELPRVWAFQADDRDPSVPGPIIRTTEGNDMEVTLDNTNGKHPHTVHFHGVQKTWENDGVPTTTGITVNPGEKHTYSIPANVPGTHLYHCHFQTQRHIDMGMFGIFRVDPKGYEEADKEYFMTVKEWDSSLNRMMAGEDASYSPRNRNPDVFTVNGKSAPRTLHPEDGSPIIVSKGDTVRVHLVNGGYMSHPMHIHNHRFRRVEKDGGAIPEAARHEMDVTNVAPAERHTVEFTADAQPGVYLMHCHKVNHVMNGTAYPGGMLTGVVYESVMDTDIFAQLMEYAGYEGA
;
A
#
# COMPACT_ATOMS: atom_id res chain seq x y z
N MET A 1 -7.10 -5.52 10.42
CA MET A 1 -7.91 -5.54 9.19
C MET A 1 -8.91 -4.41 9.27
N THR A 2 -8.78 -3.43 8.38
CA THR A 2 -9.75 -2.35 8.20
C THR A 2 -11.14 -2.92 7.93
N ASP A 3 -12.18 -2.32 8.50
CA ASP A 3 -13.57 -2.68 8.21
C ASP A 3 -14.00 -2.30 6.78
N HIS A 4 -13.13 -1.62 6.02
CA HIS A 4 -13.38 -1.13 4.68
C HIS A 4 -12.78 -2.02 3.58
N VAL A 5 -13.44 -2.05 2.44
CA VAL A 5 -13.00 -2.73 1.21
C VAL A 5 -12.59 -1.71 0.14
N GLY A 6 -11.72 -2.16 -0.77
CA GLY A 6 -11.18 -1.36 -1.85
C GLY A 6 -9.82 -0.78 -1.53
N ALA A 7 -9.44 0.28 -2.24
CA ALA A 7 -8.22 1.01 -1.92
C ALA A 7 -8.28 1.57 -0.48
N PRO A 8 -7.14 1.63 0.24
CA PRO A 8 -7.09 2.19 1.58
C PRO A 8 -7.63 3.62 1.62
N GLY A 9 -8.42 3.94 2.64
CA GLY A 9 -9.04 5.25 2.81
C GLY A 9 -10.50 5.15 3.24
N LYS A 10 -11.35 6.06 2.75
CA LYS A 10 -12.78 6.15 3.09
C LYS A 10 -13.61 5.47 1.99
N GLY A 11 -13.55 4.14 1.99
CA GLY A 11 -14.33 3.27 1.09
C GLY A 11 -15.57 2.68 1.75
N LEU A 12 -16.26 1.79 1.04
CA LEU A 12 -17.35 0.99 1.60
C LEU A 12 -16.86 0.15 2.77
N SER A 13 -17.69 0.00 3.81
CA SER A 13 -17.48 -1.06 4.79
C SER A 13 -17.74 -2.44 4.17
N ARG A 14 -17.14 -3.48 4.75
CA ARG A 14 -17.36 -4.88 4.34
C ARG A 14 -18.84 -5.26 4.41
N ARG A 15 -19.57 -4.74 5.39
CA ARG A 15 -21.03 -4.95 5.51
C ARG A 15 -21.79 -4.32 4.34
N GLU A 16 -21.43 -3.10 3.95
CA GLU A 16 -22.06 -2.43 2.81
C GLU A 16 -21.71 -3.12 1.49
N PHE A 17 -20.47 -3.60 1.35
CA PHE A 17 -20.06 -4.39 0.20
C PHE A 17 -20.87 -5.67 0.06
N LEU A 18 -21.00 -6.47 1.12
CA LEU A 18 -21.81 -7.69 1.11
C LEU A 18 -23.30 -7.40 0.83
N ALA A 19 -23.81 -6.27 1.31
CA ALA A 19 -25.17 -5.84 1.00
C ALA A 19 -25.32 -5.45 -0.49
N ALA A 20 -24.31 -4.80 -1.08
CA ALA A 20 -24.29 -4.38 -2.48
C ALA A 20 -24.12 -5.55 -3.47
N THR A 21 -23.38 -6.60 -3.10
CA THR A 21 -23.22 -7.81 -3.93
C THR A 21 -24.36 -8.82 -3.77
N GLY A 22 -25.36 -8.53 -2.93
CA GLY A 22 -26.47 -9.45 -2.66
C GLY A 22 -26.08 -10.69 -1.84
N ALA A 23 -24.85 -10.74 -1.30
CA ALA A 23 -24.34 -11.81 -0.46
C ALA A 23 -24.99 -11.78 0.94
N THR A 24 -26.24 -12.23 1.04
CA THR A 24 -26.94 -12.44 2.31
C THR A 24 -26.75 -13.88 2.81
N GLY A 25 -25.65 -14.13 3.55
CA GLY A 25 -25.44 -15.35 4.36
C GLY A 25 -23.95 -15.75 4.42
N ALA A 26 -23.33 -16.14 5.54
CA ALA A 26 -23.76 -16.36 6.91
C ALA A 26 -22.64 -15.87 7.87
N ILE A 27 -22.99 -15.12 8.91
CA ILE A 27 -22.05 -14.81 10.00
C ILE A 27 -21.80 -16.10 10.78
N GLY A 28 -20.64 -16.73 10.57
CA GLY A 28 -20.14 -17.80 11.42
C GLY A 28 -19.77 -17.23 12.79
N VAL A 29 -20.69 -17.35 13.75
CA VAL A 29 -20.44 -17.00 15.16
C VAL A 29 -19.39 -17.96 15.75
N ALA A 30 -18.41 -17.39 16.44
CA ALA A 30 -17.30 -18.05 17.11
C ALA A 30 -17.71 -19.27 17.95
N GLY A 31 -17.03 -20.40 17.71
CA GLY A 31 -17.05 -21.57 18.59
C GLY A 31 -15.80 -21.60 19.47
N CYS A 32 -15.88 -21.01 20.67
CA CYS A 32 -14.87 -21.23 21.71
C CYS A 32 -14.86 -22.71 22.10
N SER A 33 -13.83 -23.44 21.70
CA SER A 33 -13.55 -24.79 22.18
C SER A 33 -12.29 -24.74 23.03
N ALA A 34 -12.44 -24.85 24.35
CA ALA A 34 -11.33 -25.01 25.27
C ALA A 34 -10.66 -26.39 25.07
N PRO A 35 -9.33 -26.52 25.12
CA PRO A 35 -8.70 -27.82 25.17
C PRO A 35 -8.71 -28.35 26.62
N THR A 36 -9.18 -29.57 26.76
CA THR A 36 -8.94 -30.42 27.93
C THR A 36 -7.53 -30.99 27.88
N ASN A 37 -6.76 -30.81 28.95
CA ASN A 37 -5.46 -31.45 29.17
C ASN A 37 -5.58 -32.97 29.30
N GLY A 38 -4.69 -33.71 28.64
CA GLY A 38 -4.40 -35.11 28.98
C GLY A 38 -3.48 -35.82 27.98
N GLY A 39 -2.22 -36.04 28.35
CA GLY A 39 -1.35 -37.07 27.76
C GLY A 39 -0.04 -36.55 27.16
N ALA A 40 0.98 -36.39 28.00
CA ALA A 40 2.38 -36.30 27.57
C ALA A 40 2.91 -37.70 27.25
N ASP A 41 3.53 -37.89 26.08
CA ASP A 41 4.96 -38.20 25.93
C ASP A 41 5.28 -38.89 24.59
N ALA A 42 6.45 -38.50 24.04
CA ALA A 42 7.19 -39.10 22.92
C ALA A 42 6.82 -38.68 21.47
N ALA A 43 6.97 -37.38 21.16
CA ALA A 43 7.27 -36.92 19.78
C ALA A 43 8.00 -35.55 19.72
N THR A 44 8.67 -35.14 20.80
CA THR A 44 9.00 -33.73 21.09
C THR A 44 10.42 -33.28 20.77
N GLU A 45 11.12 -33.93 19.83
CA GLU A 45 12.46 -33.45 19.40
C GLU A 45 12.62 -33.27 17.88
N ALA A 46 11.64 -33.65 17.06
CA ALA A 46 11.71 -33.48 15.60
C ALA A 46 10.76 -32.40 15.03
N SER A 47 9.87 -31.84 15.85
CA SER A 47 8.86 -30.85 15.44
C SER A 47 9.16 -29.42 15.90
N VAL A 48 10.17 -29.21 16.74
CA VAL A 48 10.51 -27.89 17.30
C VAL A 48 11.42 -27.07 16.38
N THR A 49 12.04 -27.69 15.37
CA THR A 49 12.98 -27.02 14.44
C THR A 49 12.33 -26.49 13.16
N ALA A 50 11.05 -26.79 12.90
CA ALA A 50 10.37 -26.42 11.65
C ALA A 50 9.47 -25.18 11.76
N GLN A 51 9.10 -24.75 12.98
CA GLN A 51 8.21 -23.59 13.19
C GLN A 51 8.95 -22.25 13.32
N GLU A 52 10.27 -22.23 13.49
CA GLU A 52 11.07 -21.00 13.63
C GLU A 52 11.45 -20.29 12.31
N ASN A 53 11.07 -20.81 11.14
CA ASN A 53 11.61 -20.35 9.85
C ASN A 53 10.59 -19.87 8.79
N GLN A 54 9.30 -19.75 9.10
CA GLN A 54 8.35 -19.12 8.16
C GLN A 54 8.17 -17.63 8.49
N LEU A 55 8.42 -16.79 7.50
CA LEU A 55 8.14 -15.36 7.59
C LEU A 55 6.63 -15.11 7.52
N PRO A 56 6.12 -14.04 8.15
CA PRO A 56 4.76 -13.60 7.88
C PRO A 56 4.62 -13.12 6.43
N THR A 57 3.46 -13.34 5.84
CA THR A 57 3.05 -12.67 4.60
C THR A 57 2.52 -11.27 4.94
N THR A 58 2.85 -10.28 4.12
CA THR A 58 2.33 -8.91 4.30
C THR A 58 0.84 -8.79 4.02
N SER A 59 0.17 -7.88 4.72
CA SER A 59 -1.23 -7.49 4.52
C SER A 59 -1.36 -6.19 3.70
N PRO A 60 -2.57 -5.85 3.20
CA PRO A 60 -2.84 -4.54 2.63
C PRO A 60 -2.48 -3.39 3.60
N PRO A 61 -2.03 -2.23 3.10
CA PRO A 61 -1.68 -1.10 3.95
C PRO A 61 -2.92 -0.50 4.62
N GLU A 62 -2.84 -0.28 5.94
CA GLU A 62 -3.91 0.34 6.72
C GLU A 62 -3.62 1.83 7.00
N VAL A 63 -4.66 2.63 7.21
CA VAL A 63 -4.53 4.02 7.68
C VAL A 63 -4.34 4.02 9.19
N VAL A 64 -3.27 4.67 9.64
CA VAL A 64 -2.95 4.91 11.05
C VAL A 64 -3.13 6.40 11.32
N ASN A 65 -4.25 6.77 11.94
CA ASN A 65 -4.50 8.13 12.37
C ASN A 65 -3.76 8.39 13.69
N VAL A 66 -2.62 9.07 13.62
CA VAL A 66 -1.72 9.29 14.77
C VAL A 66 -2.36 10.21 15.81
N ASP A 67 -3.26 11.11 15.39
CA ASP A 67 -4.00 11.98 16.29
C ASP A 67 -4.89 11.18 17.26
N GLU A 68 -5.54 10.14 16.74
CA GLU A 68 -6.40 9.24 17.53
C GLU A 68 -5.60 8.36 18.50
N GLN A 69 -4.29 8.20 18.27
CA GLN A 69 -3.36 7.44 19.11
C GLN A 69 -2.62 8.34 20.12
N GLY A 70 -3.01 9.61 20.26
CA GLY A 70 -2.38 10.54 21.19
C GLY A 70 -1.06 11.13 20.69
N GLY A 71 -0.86 11.21 19.37
CA GLY A 71 0.29 11.90 18.77
C GLY A 71 1.54 11.03 18.58
N SER A 72 1.43 9.70 18.74
CA SER A 72 2.57 8.81 18.56
C SER A 72 2.25 7.51 17.81
N VAL A 73 3.26 6.97 17.13
CA VAL A 73 3.20 5.68 16.43
C VAL A 73 4.55 4.97 16.50
N THR A 74 4.53 3.64 16.65
CA THR A 74 5.73 2.82 16.53
C THR A 74 5.77 2.13 15.17
N LEU A 75 6.80 2.39 14.38
CA LEU A 75 7.11 1.65 13.17
C LEU A 75 8.14 0.56 13.48
N LYS A 76 7.71 -0.70 13.49
CA LYS A 76 8.59 -1.86 13.56
C LYS A 76 9.10 -2.23 12.17
N THR A 77 10.29 -2.80 12.11
CA THR A 77 10.81 -3.42 10.88
C THR A 77 10.56 -4.92 10.94
N ALA A 78 10.05 -5.49 9.85
CA ALA A 78 9.70 -6.91 9.80
C ALA A 78 10.16 -7.54 8.47
N PRO A 79 10.98 -8.61 8.49
CA PRO A 79 11.15 -9.43 7.31
C PRO A 79 9.84 -10.18 7.01
N ALA A 80 9.40 -10.17 5.76
CA ALA A 80 8.16 -10.80 5.33
C ALA A 80 8.30 -11.43 3.92
N THR A 81 7.32 -12.24 3.54
CA THR A 81 7.01 -12.56 2.13
C THR A 81 5.92 -11.62 1.62
N HIS A 82 5.86 -11.40 0.32
CA HIS A 82 4.83 -10.55 -0.29
C HIS A 82 4.26 -11.15 -1.56
N ASP A 83 2.99 -11.54 -1.50
CA ASP A 83 2.27 -12.14 -2.62
C ASP A 83 1.72 -11.01 -3.50
N VAL A 84 2.36 -10.75 -4.63
CA VAL A 84 1.98 -9.67 -5.54
C VAL A 84 0.74 -10.07 -6.35
N HIS A 85 0.73 -11.31 -6.84
CA HIS A 85 -0.38 -11.93 -7.54
C HIS A 85 -0.36 -13.44 -7.25
N PRO A 86 -1.20 -13.96 -6.33
CA PRO A 86 -1.08 -15.33 -5.84
C PRO A 86 -1.71 -16.39 -6.76
N LEU A 87 -2.40 -16.00 -7.84
CA LEU A 87 -3.06 -16.96 -8.72
C LEU A 87 -2.12 -17.43 -9.82
N GLU A 88 -2.26 -18.69 -10.24
CA GLU A 88 -1.54 -19.30 -11.38
C GLU A 88 -1.97 -18.71 -12.76
N THR A 89 -3.04 -17.93 -12.79
CA THR A 89 -3.56 -17.33 -14.02
C THR A 89 -2.86 -16.02 -14.35
N MET A 90 -2.99 -15.56 -15.60
CA MET A 90 -2.55 -14.21 -16.02
C MET A 90 -1.10 -13.89 -15.64
N GLY A 91 -0.20 -14.87 -15.82
CA GLY A 91 1.23 -14.70 -15.62
C GLY A 91 1.68 -14.75 -14.15
N GLY A 92 0.83 -15.22 -13.23
CA GLY A 92 1.24 -15.56 -11.87
C GLY A 92 1.56 -17.05 -11.68
N PRO A 93 1.89 -17.46 -10.44
CA PRO A 93 2.00 -16.61 -9.27
C PRO A 93 3.19 -15.65 -9.38
N VAL A 94 3.04 -14.46 -8.82
CA VAL A 94 4.10 -13.46 -8.68
C VAL A 94 4.30 -13.21 -7.20
N GLU A 95 5.47 -13.57 -6.70
CA GLU A 95 5.85 -13.46 -5.29
C GLU A 95 7.16 -12.72 -5.14
N LEU A 96 7.28 -11.94 -4.07
CA LEU A 96 8.55 -11.43 -3.58
C LEU A 96 8.91 -12.25 -2.32
N PRO A 97 9.80 -13.25 -2.44
CA PRO A 97 10.07 -14.22 -1.37
C PRO A 97 10.79 -13.61 -0.16
N ARG A 98 11.30 -12.39 -0.31
CA ARG A 98 11.78 -11.57 0.79
C ARG A 98 11.46 -10.10 0.55
N VAL A 99 10.82 -9.47 1.52
CA VAL A 99 10.69 -8.02 1.66
C VAL A 99 11.10 -7.59 3.07
N TRP A 100 11.35 -6.30 3.24
CA TRP A 100 11.49 -5.65 4.54
C TRP A 100 10.35 -4.66 4.68
N ALA A 101 9.33 -5.05 5.43
CA ALA A 101 8.12 -4.29 5.61
C ALA A 101 8.22 -3.36 6.82
N PHE A 102 7.46 -2.27 6.78
CA PHE A 102 7.12 -1.54 7.99
C PHE A 102 5.83 -2.14 8.59
N GLN A 103 5.76 -2.11 9.91
CA GLN A 103 4.62 -2.57 10.69
C GLN A 103 4.28 -1.49 11.73
N ALA A 104 3.06 -0.97 11.73
CA ALA A 104 2.62 0.02 12.72
C ALA A 104 2.06 -0.68 13.96
N ASP A 105 2.65 -0.40 15.12
CA ASP A 105 2.20 -0.85 16.43
C ASP A 105 2.04 -2.38 16.50
N ASP A 106 0.82 -2.89 16.67
CA ASP A 106 0.45 -4.31 16.74
C ASP A 106 -0.25 -4.84 15.47
N ARG A 107 -0.36 -4.02 14.41
CA ARG A 107 -0.94 -4.40 13.11
C ARG A 107 -0.04 -5.36 12.34
N ASP A 108 -0.52 -5.86 11.21
CA ASP A 108 0.27 -6.68 10.30
C ASP A 108 1.35 -5.85 9.57
N PRO A 109 2.50 -6.47 9.21
CA PRO A 109 3.44 -5.85 8.28
C PRO A 109 2.78 -5.65 6.91
N SER A 110 3.06 -4.52 6.26
CA SER A 110 2.49 -4.20 4.94
C SER A 110 3.56 -3.68 3.98
N VAL A 111 3.34 -3.95 2.69
CA VAL A 111 4.10 -3.40 1.57
C VAL A 111 3.10 -2.88 0.52
N PRO A 112 3.00 -1.56 0.28
CA PRO A 112 3.71 -0.49 0.97
C PRO A 112 3.40 -0.49 2.48
N GLY A 113 4.21 0.20 3.27
CA GLY A 113 3.97 0.37 4.70
C GLY A 113 2.65 1.12 4.99
N PRO A 114 2.22 1.15 6.27
CA PRO A 114 0.98 1.79 6.69
C PRO A 114 0.91 3.26 6.26
N ILE A 115 -0.29 3.76 5.98
CA ILE A 115 -0.50 5.19 5.73
C ILE A 115 -0.51 5.91 7.07
N ILE A 116 0.52 6.70 7.35
CA ILE A 116 0.59 7.53 8.55
C ILE A 116 -0.19 8.82 8.27
N ARG A 117 -1.21 9.11 9.06
CA ARG A 117 -2.08 10.28 8.88
C ARG A 117 -2.09 11.13 10.16
N THR A 118 -2.00 12.44 10.00
CA THR A 118 -2.12 13.43 11.09
C THR A 118 -2.76 14.72 10.56
N THR A 119 -3.13 15.62 11.45
CA THR A 119 -3.65 16.95 11.12
C THR A 119 -2.55 18.01 11.22
N GLU A 120 -2.61 19.02 10.35
CA GLU A 120 -1.70 20.16 10.37
C GLU A 120 -1.64 20.84 11.75
N GLY A 121 -0.41 20.93 12.28
CA GLY A 121 -0.12 21.45 13.62
C GLY A 121 -0.09 20.39 14.73
N ASN A 122 -0.47 19.15 14.45
CA ASN A 122 -0.33 18.02 15.38
C ASN A 122 0.97 17.28 15.10
N ASP A 123 2.06 17.80 15.64
CA ASP A 123 3.37 17.17 15.57
C ASP A 123 3.33 15.76 16.16
N MET A 124 4.08 14.83 15.57
CA MET A 124 4.06 13.41 15.90
C MET A 124 5.39 12.94 16.46
N GLU A 125 5.34 11.97 17.36
CA GLU A 125 6.49 11.15 17.73
C GLU A 125 6.44 9.80 16.99
N VAL A 126 7.48 9.51 16.22
CA VAL A 126 7.57 8.25 15.46
C VAL A 126 8.74 7.45 16.00
N THR A 127 8.46 6.30 16.62
CA THR A 127 9.50 5.39 17.09
C THR A 127 9.79 4.32 16.05
N LEU A 128 10.99 4.31 15.47
CA LEU A 128 11.48 3.17 14.71
C LEU A 128 11.98 2.11 15.68
N ASP A 129 11.28 0.98 15.74
CA ASP A 129 11.63 -0.18 16.54
C ASP A 129 12.30 -1.24 15.67
N ASN A 130 13.62 -1.38 15.79
CA ASN A 130 14.41 -2.37 15.08
C ASN A 130 14.86 -3.52 16.00
N THR A 131 14.18 -3.73 17.12
CA THR A 131 14.57 -4.73 18.15
C THR A 131 14.70 -6.13 17.56
N ASN A 132 13.76 -6.51 16.68
CA ASN A 132 13.71 -7.84 16.06
C ASN A 132 14.25 -7.86 14.62
N GLY A 133 14.69 -6.71 14.10
CA GLY A 133 15.17 -6.60 12.73
C GLY A 133 16.53 -7.27 12.53
N LYS A 134 16.92 -7.42 11.26
CA LYS A 134 18.17 -8.09 10.86
C LYS A 134 19.14 -7.17 10.13
N HIS A 135 18.71 -5.94 9.80
CA HIS A 135 19.50 -4.94 9.10
C HIS A 135 19.40 -3.59 9.80
N PRO A 136 20.40 -2.71 9.66
CA PRO A 136 20.27 -1.33 10.10
C PRO A 136 19.25 -0.57 9.24
N HIS A 137 18.50 0.32 9.87
CA HIS A 137 17.45 1.09 9.24
C HIS A 137 17.41 2.54 9.73
N THR A 138 16.72 3.39 8.97
CA THR A 138 16.25 4.71 9.39
C THR A 138 14.85 4.94 8.86
N VAL A 139 14.20 6.04 9.25
CA VAL A 139 13.00 6.53 8.57
C VAL A 139 13.20 8.01 8.25
N HIS A 140 13.04 8.35 6.97
CA HIS A 140 13.01 9.71 6.47
C HIS A 140 11.58 10.06 6.07
N PHE A 141 11.02 11.12 6.66
CA PHE A 141 9.74 11.70 6.27
C PHE A 141 9.98 12.78 5.20
N HIS A 142 9.70 12.44 3.95
CA HIS A 142 9.99 13.28 2.78
C HIS A 142 8.88 14.32 2.58
N GLY A 143 9.25 15.60 2.54
CA GLY A 143 8.34 16.71 2.20
C GLY A 143 7.95 17.61 3.36
N VAL A 144 8.20 17.19 4.62
CA VAL A 144 8.03 18.06 5.79
C VAL A 144 9.30 18.83 6.12
N GLN A 145 9.10 20.02 6.71
CA GLN A 145 10.18 20.87 7.21
C GLN A 145 10.48 20.49 8.66
N LYS A 146 11.66 19.96 8.93
CA LYS A 146 12.04 19.44 10.25
C LYS A 146 13.46 19.84 10.59
N THR A 147 13.84 19.70 11.86
CA THR A 147 15.25 19.89 12.24
C THR A 147 16.09 18.83 11.55
N TRP A 148 17.32 19.19 11.15
CA TRP A 148 18.16 18.29 10.38
C TRP A 148 18.49 17.01 11.17
N GLU A 149 18.52 17.07 12.50
CA GLU A 149 18.73 15.92 13.38
C GLU A 149 17.63 14.86 13.22
N ASN A 150 16.38 15.26 12.93
CA ASN A 150 15.26 14.34 12.74
C ASN A 150 15.11 13.87 11.28
N ASP A 151 16.08 14.13 10.40
CA ASP A 151 15.96 13.83 8.97
C ASP A 151 16.11 12.35 8.60
N GLY A 152 16.67 11.54 9.50
CA GLY A 152 16.78 10.10 9.30
C GLY A 152 17.72 9.69 8.17
N VAL A 153 18.69 10.55 7.81
CA VAL A 153 19.70 10.30 6.79
C VAL A 153 21.04 9.96 7.45
N PRO A 154 21.51 8.70 7.41
CA PRO A 154 22.68 8.26 8.17
C PRO A 154 23.94 9.11 7.96
N THR A 155 24.19 9.56 6.73
CA THR A 155 25.41 10.29 6.36
C THR A 155 25.44 11.73 6.83
N THR A 156 24.28 12.34 7.12
CA THR A 156 24.19 13.74 7.55
C THR A 156 23.77 13.86 9.00
N THR A 157 22.83 13.04 9.46
CA THR A 157 22.31 13.08 10.85
C THR A 157 23.09 12.18 11.80
N GLY A 158 23.84 11.21 11.28
CA GLY A 158 24.50 10.17 12.08
C GLY A 158 23.54 9.12 12.64
N ILE A 159 22.23 9.20 12.34
CA ILE A 159 21.25 8.23 12.83
C ILE A 159 21.38 6.93 12.02
N THR A 160 21.56 5.83 12.74
CA THR A 160 21.42 4.48 12.22
C THR A 160 20.83 3.64 13.33
N VAL A 161 19.65 3.06 13.11
CA VAL A 161 18.99 2.21 14.11
C VAL A 161 19.39 0.78 13.79
N ASN A 162 20.32 0.22 14.55
CA ASN A 162 20.83 -1.13 14.33
C ASN A 162 19.82 -2.19 14.81
N PRO A 163 20.00 -3.46 14.41
CA PRO A 163 19.28 -4.57 15.03
C PRO A 163 19.39 -4.54 16.55
N GLY A 164 18.27 -4.68 17.25
CA GLY A 164 18.20 -4.60 18.72
C GLY A 164 17.98 -3.19 19.27
N GLU A 165 17.96 -2.16 18.42
CA GLU A 165 17.82 -0.76 18.85
C GLU A 165 16.46 -0.16 18.49
N LYS A 166 16.15 0.96 19.16
CA LYS A 166 15.02 1.82 18.83
C LYS A 166 15.48 3.27 18.72
N HIS A 167 14.79 4.08 17.93
CA HIS A 167 15.00 5.52 17.88
C HIS A 167 13.68 6.25 17.65
N THR A 168 13.49 7.36 18.35
CA THR A 168 12.28 8.19 18.24
C THR A 168 12.61 9.48 17.53
N TYR A 169 11.87 9.74 16.44
CA TYR A 169 11.92 10.97 15.67
C TYR A 169 10.77 11.90 16.09
N SER A 170 11.05 13.18 16.21
CA SER A 170 10.02 14.22 16.30
C SER A 170 9.73 14.75 14.90
N ILE A 171 8.52 14.50 14.41
CA ILE A 171 8.10 14.79 13.03
C ILE A 171 7.02 15.86 13.07
N PRO A 172 7.30 17.09 12.61
CA PRO A 172 6.31 18.15 12.61
C PRO A 172 5.25 17.95 11.51
N ALA A 173 4.01 18.31 11.82
CA ALA A 173 2.89 18.30 10.88
C ALA A 173 2.69 19.70 10.28
N ASN A 174 3.73 20.27 9.68
CA ASN A 174 3.77 21.69 9.30
C ASN A 174 3.66 21.97 7.80
N VAL A 175 3.68 20.93 6.97
CA VAL A 175 3.44 21.03 5.54
C VAL A 175 2.22 20.15 5.24
N PRO A 176 1.01 20.72 5.12
CA PRO A 176 -0.16 19.93 4.75
C PRO A 176 0.04 19.31 3.37
N GLY A 177 -0.72 18.24 3.07
CA GLY A 177 -0.63 17.54 1.79
C GLY A 177 -0.21 16.07 1.90
N THR A 178 0.05 15.47 0.75
CA THR A 178 0.46 14.06 0.63
C THR A 178 1.96 13.95 0.43
N HIS A 179 2.58 13.16 1.28
CA HIS A 179 4.02 12.95 1.41
C HIS A 179 4.35 11.46 1.35
N LEU A 180 5.65 11.15 1.36
CA LEU A 180 6.12 9.78 1.55
C LEU A 180 7.02 9.70 2.78
N TYR A 181 7.10 8.51 3.37
CA TYR A 181 8.19 8.17 4.26
C TYR A 181 8.89 6.92 3.75
N HIS A 182 10.18 6.79 4.00
CA HIS A 182 10.94 5.63 3.55
C HIS A 182 12.22 5.42 4.34
N CYS A 183 12.78 4.21 4.26
CA CYS A 183 14.12 3.96 4.79
C CYS A 183 15.17 4.75 3.99
N HIS A 184 16.15 5.33 4.69
CA HIS A 184 17.26 6.06 4.08
C HIS A 184 18.63 5.42 4.33
N PHE A 185 18.66 4.25 4.99
CA PHE A 185 19.83 3.37 4.98
C PHE A 185 19.85 2.57 3.68
N GLN A 186 20.96 2.61 2.93
CA GLN A 186 21.13 1.95 1.63
C GLN A 186 19.88 2.08 0.74
N THR A 187 19.39 3.32 0.57
CA THR A 187 18.08 3.66 0.00
C THR A 187 17.77 2.90 -1.30
N GLN A 188 18.76 2.77 -2.19
CA GLN A 188 18.64 2.05 -3.46
C GLN A 188 18.17 0.60 -3.32
N ARG A 189 18.46 -0.06 -2.18
CA ARG A 189 18.02 -1.42 -1.85
C ARG A 189 16.79 -1.42 -0.96
N HIS A 190 16.79 -0.64 0.11
CA HIS A 190 15.74 -0.76 1.14
C HIS A 190 14.36 -0.33 0.63
N ILE A 191 14.28 0.70 -0.22
CA ILE A 191 13.01 1.05 -0.89
C ILE A 191 12.59 -0.05 -1.87
N ASP A 192 13.54 -0.67 -2.56
CA ASP A 192 13.29 -1.78 -3.51
C ASP A 192 12.96 -3.10 -2.79
N MET A 193 13.25 -3.20 -1.48
CA MET A 193 12.80 -4.27 -0.58
C MET A 193 11.46 -3.97 0.09
N GLY A 194 10.83 -2.81 -0.17
CA GLY A 194 9.49 -2.48 0.32
C GLY A 194 9.40 -1.47 1.47
N MET A 195 10.51 -0.88 1.90
CA MET A 195 10.54 0.08 3.02
C MET A 195 10.15 1.50 2.60
N PHE A 196 8.88 1.69 2.24
CA PHE A 196 8.28 2.99 1.93
C PHE A 196 6.79 2.97 2.27
N GLY A 197 6.20 4.14 2.52
CA GLY A 197 4.77 4.29 2.75
C GLY A 197 4.31 5.73 2.56
N ILE A 198 3.00 5.95 2.70
CA ILE A 198 2.39 7.26 2.53
C ILE A 198 2.36 7.98 3.87
N PHE A 199 2.71 9.27 3.86
CA PHE A 199 2.49 10.16 4.98
C PHE A 199 1.50 11.25 4.57
N ARG A 200 0.39 11.40 5.30
CA ARG A 200 -0.66 12.37 5.03
C ARG A 200 -0.75 13.37 6.17
N VAL A 201 -0.63 14.66 5.85
CA VAL A 201 -0.95 15.76 6.76
C VAL A 201 -2.20 16.44 6.25
N ASP A 202 -3.32 16.29 6.94
CA ASP A 202 -4.56 16.97 6.58
C ASP A 202 -4.44 18.48 6.88
N PRO A 203 -4.75 19.37 5.92
CA PRO A 203 -4.77 20.81 6.19
C PRO A 203 -5.87 21.16 7.19
N LYS A 204 -5.69 22.26 7.92
CA LYS A 204 -6.79 22.81 8.72
C LYS A 204 -7.97 23.18 7.84
N GLY A 205 -9.17 22.77 8.26
CA GLY A 205 -10.39 22.96 7.47
C GLY A 205 -10.46 22.03 6.26
N TYR A 206 -9.83 20.86 6.33
CA TYR A 206 -9.91 19.84 5.29
C TYR A 206 -11.35 19.53 4.91
N GLU A 207 -11.70 19.81 3.66
CA GLU A 207 -12.98 19.41 3.08
C GLU A 207 -12.86 17.99 2.55
N GLU A 208 -13.60 17.07 3.17
CA GLU A 208 -13.59 15.67 2.80
C GLU A 208 -14.28 15.46 1.44
N ALA A 209 -13.69 14.62 0.61
CA ALA A 209 -14.39 14.06 -0.55
C ALA A 209 -15.31 12.94 -0.08
N ASP A 210 -16.37 12.63 -0.84
CA ASP A 210 -17.27 11.52 -0.54
C ASP A 210 -16.50 10.19 -0.48
N LYS A 211 -15.50 10.04 -1.36
CA LYS A 211 -14.56 8.92 -1.37
C LYS A 211 -13.11 9.41 -1.43
N GLU A 212 -12.29 9.01 -0.48
CA GLU A 212 -10.85 9.34 -0.41
C GLU A 212 -10.03 8.06 -0.42
N TYR A 213 -9.04 7.97 -1.33
CA TYR A 213 -8.23 6.79 -1.52
C TYR A 213 -6.73 7.09 -1.59
N PHE A 214 -5.93 6.17 -1.05
CA PHE A 214 -4.47 6.22 -1.09
C PHE A 214 -3.91 5.13 -2.01
N MET A 215 -3.04 5.52 -2.94
CA MET A 215 -2.48 4.62 -3.94
C MET A 215 -1.00 4.86 -4.13
N THR A 216 -0.22 3.82 -3.90
CA THR A 216 1.18 3.75 -4.29
C THR A 216 1.32 3.10 -5.65
N VAL A 217 2.24 3.60 -6.46
CA VAL A 217 2.70 2.98 -7.70
C VAL A 217 4.19 2.67 -7.57
N LYS A 218 4.59 1.46 -7.96
CA LYS A 218 5.98 1.02 -7.87
C LYS A 218 6.29 -0.10 -8.84
N GLU A 219 7.46 0.00 -9.48
CA GLU A 219 8.13 -1.11 -10.14
C GLU A 219 9.21 -1.75 -9.24
N TRP A 220 9.40 -3.06 -9.40
CA TRP A 220 10.34 -3.87 -8.64
C TRP A 220 11.26 -4.63 -9.59
N ASP A 221 12.54 -4.73 -9.21
CA ASP A 221 13.46 -5.75 -9.75
C ASP A 221 13.45 -6.93 -8.79
N SER A 222 12.61 -7.93 -9.08
CA SER A 222 12.37 -9.06 -8.19
C SER A 222 13.63 -9.89 -7.92
N SER A 223 14.69 -9.73 -8.71
CA SER A 223 16.00 -10.37 -8.50
C SER A 223 16.62 -9.96 -7.17
N LEU A 224 16.39 -8.73 -6.70
CA LEU A 224 16.85 -8.31 -5.38
C LEU A 224 16.17 -9.14 -4.28
N ASN A 225 14.84 -9.25 -4.33
CA ASN A 225 14.03 -9.97 -3.35
C ASN A 225 14.42 -11.45 -3.30
N ARG A 226 14.57 -12.11 -4.47
CA ARG A 226 15.07 -13.49 -4.60
C ARG A 226 16.49 -13.64 -4.03
N MET A 227 17.41 -12.76 -4.39
CA MET A 227 18.79 -12.78 -3.88
C MET A 227 18.82 -12.63 -2.34
N MET A 228 17.99 -11.75 -1.78
CA MET A 228 17.87 -11.58 -0.33
C MET A 228 17.14 -12.76 0.36
N ALA A 229 16.39 -13.56 -0.38
CA ALA A 229 15.83 -14.84 0.08
C ALA A 229 16.86 -16.00 0.02
N GLY A 230 18.04 -15.78 -0.56
CA GLY A 230 19.09 -16.79 -0.69
C GLY A 230 19.03 -17.59 -1.99
N GLU A 231 18.23 -17.17 -2.96
CA GLU A 231 18.16 -17.78 -4.29
C GLU A 231 19.34 -17.35 -5.18
N ASP A 232 19.62 -18.13 -6.22
CA ASP A 232 20.62 -17.80 -7.24
C ASP A 232 20.10 -16.70 -8.18
N ALA A 233 20.15 -15.46 -7.69
CA ALA A 233 19.74 -14.27 -8.41
C ALA A 233 20.81 -13.17 -8.30
N SER A 234 20.95 -12.38 -9.36
CA SER A 234 21.89 -11.27 -9.41
C SER A 234 21.14 -9.95 -9.53
N TYR A 235 21.46 -8.99 -8.67
CA TYR A 235 20.89 -7.65 -8.68
C TYR A 235 21.96 -6.58 -8.88
N SER A 236 21.66 -5.59 -9.72
CA SER A 236 22.48 -4.39 -9.90
C SER A 236 21.67 -3.14 -9.62
N PRO A 237 21.99 -2.35 -8.58
CA PRO A 237 21.27 -1.09 -8.31
C PRO A 237 21.49 -0.03 -9.40
N ARG A 238 22.53 -0.17 -10.23
CA ARG A 238 22.81 0.76 -11.35
C ARG A 238 22.17 0.31 -12.67
N ASN A 239 21.99 -0.99 -12.86
CA ASN A 239 21.40 -1.59 -14.04
C ASN A 239 20.19 -2.42 -13.61
N ARG A 240 19.19 -1.77 -13.01
CA ARG A 240 17.95 -2.43 -12.57
C ARG A 240 17.22 -3.01 -13.79
N ASN A 241 16.59 -4.17 -13.60
CA ASN A 241 15.71 -4.79 -14.58
C ASN A 241 14.31 -5.00 -13.98
N PRO A 242 13.47 -3.96 -13.90
CA PRO A 242 12.16 -4.09 -13.30
C PRO A 242 11.24 -5.04 -14.08
N ASP A 243 10.66 -6.01 -13.39
CA ASP A 243 9.84 -7.08 -13.96
C ASP A 243 8.49 -7.28 -13.26
N VAL A 244 8.26 -6.59 -12.14
CA VAL A 244 6.99 -6.60 -11.40
C VAL A 244 6.50 -5.16 -11.20
N PHE A 245 5.20 -4.90 -11.40
CA PHE A 245 4.62 -3.56 -11.38
C PHE A 245 3.33 -3.54 -10.56
N THR A 246 3.28 -2.74 -9.50
CA THR A 246 2.22 -2.86 -8.50
C THR A 246 1.47 -1.56 -8.25
N VAL A 247 0.17 -1.68 -7.98
CA VAL A 247 -0.62 -0.68 -7.25
C VAL A 247 -0.82 -1.20 -5.82
N ASN A 248 -0.37 -0.45 -4.81
CA ASN A 248 -0.44 -0.88 -3.40
C ASN A 248 0.09 -2.30 -3.14
N GLY A 249 1.23 -2.64 -3.78
CA GLY A 249 1.88 -3.94 -3.62
C GLY A 249 1.27 -5.08 -4.46
N LYS A 250 0.06 -4.93 -5.00
CA LYS A 250 -0.56 -5.97 -5.83
C LYS A 250 -0.42 -5.68 -7.33
N SER A 251 -0.39 -6.73 -8.13
CA SER A 251 -0.54 -6.65 -9.59
C SER A 251 -1.93 -7.14 -10.02
N ALA A 252 -2.47 -6.59 -11.09
CA ALA A 252 -3.70 -7.11 -11.67
C ALA A 252 -3.52 -8.59 -12.07
N PRO A 253 -4.56 -9.44 -11.94
CA PRO A 253 -5.93 -9.09 -11.57
C PRO A 253 -6.17 -8.89 -10.07
N ARG A 254 -5.19 -9.22 -9.19
CA ARG A 254 -5.37 -9.17 -7.73
C ARG A 254 -5.67 -7.77 -7.19
N THR A 255 -5.22 -6.72 -7.88
CA THR A 255 -5.59 -5.32 -7.57
C THR A 255 -7.09 -5.02 -7.62
N LEU A 256 -7.90 -5.83 -8.31
CA LEU A 256 -9.36 -5.66 -8.35
C LEU A 256 -10.08 -6.40 -7.23
N HIS A 257 -9.37 -7.23 -6.46
CA HIS A 257 -9.92 -7.93 -5.32
C HIS A 257 -10.37 -6.92 -4.25
N PRO A 258 -11.58 -7.05 -3.67
CA PRO A 258 -12.13 -6.03 -2.78
C PRO A 258 -11.42 -5.96 -1.42
N GLU A 259 -10.97 -7.08 -0.87
CA GLU A 259 -10.31 -7.10 0.45
C GLU A 259 -8.79 -6.91 0.36
N ASP A 260 -8.14 -7.60 -0.59
CA ASP A 260 -6.67 -7.57 -0.74
C ASP A 260 -6.13 -6.56 -1.75
N GLY A 261 -6.99 -6.07 -2.65
CA GLY A 261 -6.60 -5.24 -3.78
C GLY A 261 -6.75 -3.75 -3.48
N SER A 262 -7.04 -2.97 -4.51
CA SER A 262 -7.28 -1.54 -4.40
C SER A 262 -8.25 -1.02 -5.49
N PRO A 263 -9.44 -1.63 -5.70
CA PRO A 263 -10.47 -1.01 -6.53
C PRO A 263 -10.99 0.28 -5.86
N ILE A 264 -11.32 1.27 -6.69
CA ILE A 264 -11.98 2.52 -6.28
C ILE A 264 -13.47 2.26 -6.37
N ILE A 265 -14.17 2.17 -5.24
CA ILE A 265 -15.59 1.82 -5.24
C ILE A 265 -16.44 3.07 -4.95
N VAL A 266 -17.34 3.40 -5.87
CA VAL A 266 -18.04 4.69 -5.87
C VAL A 266 -19.54 4.53 -6.10
N SER A 267 -20.31 5.44 -5.55
CA SER A 267 -21.68 5.71 -5.95
C SER A 267 -21.70 6.82 -7.01
N LYS A 268 -22.76 6.86 -7.84
CA LYS A 268 -22.87 7.89 -8.88
C LYS A 268 -23.06 9.27 -8.22
N GLY A 269 -22.21 10.22 -8.60
CA GLY A 269 -22.21 11.58 -8.08
C GLY A 269 -21.18 11.83 -6.99
N ASP A 270 -20.53 10.78 -6.47
CA ASP A 270 -19.47 10.93 -5.46
C ASP A 270 -18.36 11.84 -5.99
N THR A 271 -17.89 12.74 -5.13
CA THR A 271 -16.57 13.36 -5.26
C THR A 271 -15.51 12.37 -4.83
N VAL A 272 -14.58 12.06 -5.73
CA VAL A 272 -13.53 11.05 -5.52
C VAL A 272 -12.18 11.75 -5.49
N ARG A 273 -11.43 11.57 -4.41
CA ARG A 273 -10.07 12.06 -4.23
C ARG A 273 -9.10 10.87 -4.16
N VAL A 274 -8.10 10.85 -5.04
CA VAL A 274 -7.07 9.81 -5.07
C VAL A 274 -5.69 10.42 -4.87
N HIS A 275 -5.00 9.95 -3.84
CA HIS A 275 -3.62 10.33 -3.52
C HIS A 275 -2.66 9.33 -4.15
N LEU A 276 -2.06 9.71 -5.28
CA LEU A 276 -1.09 8.90 -6.01
C LEU A 276 0.33 9.20 -5.53
N VAL A 277 1.06 8.17 -5.10
CA VAL A 277 2.42 8.28 -4.58
C VAL A 277 3.34 7.31 -5.31
N ASN A 278 4.40 7.82 -5.92
CA ASN A 278 5.38 6.96 -6.59
C ASN A 278 6.51 6.55 -5.62
N GLY A 279 6.49 5.28 -5.21
CA GLY A 279 7.51 4.64 -4.37
C GLY A 279 8.60 3.90 -5.17
N GLY A 280 8.60 4.07 -6.49
CA GLY A 280 9.54 3.49 -7.44
C GLY A 280 10.56 4.49 -7.98
N TYR A 281 11.29 4.04 -9.00
CA TYR A 281 12.35 4.78 -9.68
C TYR A 281 12.02 5.05 -11.16
N MET A 282 10.86 4.60 -11.65
CA MET A 282 10.34 4.93 -12.98
C MET A 282 9.19 5.94 -12.89
N SER A 283 8.95 6.70 -13.96
CA SER A 283 7.72 7.49 -14.07
C SER A 283 6.54 6.64 -14.53
N HIS A 284 5.36 6.89 -13.96
CA HIS A 284 4.12 6.18 -14.27
C HIS A 284 3.04 7.16 -14.74
N PRO A 285 2.72 7.20 -16.05
CA PRO A 285 1.55 7.94 -16.57
C PRO A 285 0.26 7.20 -16.19
N MET A 286 -0.41 7.62 -15.12
CA MET A 286 -1.64 6.99 -14.63
C MET A 286 -2.84 7.57 -15.37
N HIS A 287 -3.61 6.70 -16.02
CA HIS A 287 -4.81 7.01 -16.79
C HIS A 287 -6.06 6.48 -16.07
N ILE A 288 -7.17 7.23 -16.08
CA ILE A 288 -8.49 6.78 -15.61
C ILE A 288 -9.46 6.78 -16.79
N HIS A 289 -10.09 5.65 -17.05
CA HIS A 289 -11.08 5.52 -18.12
C HIS A 289 -12.36 6.28 -17.75
N ASN A 290 -12.95 6.94 -18.75
CA ASN A 290 -14.27 7.60 -18.70
C ASN A 290 -14.46 8.68 -17.60
N HIS A 291 -13.38 9.13 -16.96
CA HIS A 291 -13.42 10.21 -15.97
C HIS A 291 -12.33 11.23 -16.30
N ARG A 292 -12.72 12.50 -16.38
CA ARG A 292 -11.81 13.63 -16.43
C ARG A 292 -11.56 14.07 -14.98
N PHE A 293 -10.30 14.22 -14.61
CA PHE A 293 -9.92 14.63 -13.26
C PHE A 293 -9.09 15.91 -13.27
N ARG A 294 -9.07 16.60 -12.14
CA ARG A 294 -8.18 17.74 -11.88
C ARG A 294 -7.09 17.28 -10.94
N ARG A 295 -5.83 17.65 -11.21
CA ARG A 295 -4.77 17.55 -10.20
C ARG A 295 -4.89 18.74 -9.25
N VAL A 296 -5.13 18.48 -7.98
CA VAL A 296 -5.41 19.50 -6.96
C VAL A 296 -4.25 19.73 -5.99
N GLU A 297 -3.38 18.74 -5.82
CA GLU A 297 -2.13 18.87 -5.06
C GLU A 297 -0.97 18.23 -5.84
N LYS A 298 0.24 18.75 -5.65
CA LYS A 298 1.50 18.14 -6.06
C LYS A 298 2.54 18.28 -4.96
N ASP A 299 3.14 17.15 -4.56
CA ASP A 299 4.19 17.07 -3.53
C ASP A 299 3.83 17.77 -2.21
N GLY A 300 2.54 17.69 -1.86
CA GLY A 300 1.93 18.34 -0.70
C GLY A 300 1.52 19.80 -0.91
N GLY A 301 1.98 20.46 -1.97
CA GLY A 301 1.52 21.80 -2.32
C GLY A 301 0.15 21.79 -2.99
N ALA A 302 -0.81 22.55 -2.45
CA ALA A 302 -2.08 22.80 -3.12
C ALA A 302 -1.85 23.57 -4.44
N ILE A 303 -2.41 23.06 -5.53
CA ILE A 303 -2.39 23.74 -6.83
C ILE A 303 -3.47 24.82 -6.80
N PRO A 304 -3.15 26.09 -7.10
CA PRO A 304 -4.16 27.16 -7.18
C PRO A 304 -5.27 26.81 -8.16
N GLU A 305 -6.52 27.12 -7.82
CA GLU A 305 -7.69 26.78 -8.66
C GLU A 305 -7.53 27.24 -10.12
N ALA A 306 -7.00 28.44 -10.33
CA ALA A 306 -6.74 29.00 -11.66
C ALA A 306 -5.71 28.21 -12.51
N ALA A 307 -4.91 27.34 -11.89
CA ALA A 307 -3.94 26.46 -12.57
C ALA A 307 -4.44 25.02 -12.72
N ARG A 308 -5.58 24.67 -12.09
CA ARG A 308 -6.21 23.36 -12.22
C ARG A 308 -6.91 23.28 -13.56
N HIS A 309 -6.70 22.19 -14.28
CA HIS A 309 -7.39 21.89 -15.53
C HIS A 309 -7.70 20.41 -15.57
N GLU A 310 -8.70 20.05 -16.37
CA GLU A 310 -9.08 18.65 -16.53
C GLU A 310 -8.07 17.90 -17.40
N MET A 311 -7.81 16.67 -17.01
CA MET A 311 -6.96 15.71 -17.71
C MET A 311 -7.49 14.29 -17.47
N ASP A 312 -6.97 13.33 -18.21
CA ASP A 312 -7.27 11.91 -18.08
C ASP A 312 -6.02 11.08 -17.81
N VAL A 313 -4.83 11.68 -17.94
CA VAL A 313 -3.53 11.07 -17.64
C VAL A 313 -2.70 12.02 -16.81
N THR A 314 -2.05 11.51 -15.76
CA THR A 314 -1.03 12.25 -15.00
C THR A 314 0.24 11.43 -14.86
N ASN A 315 1.39 11.97 -15.27
CA ASN A 315 2.67 11.29 -15.13
C ASN A 315 3.28 11.56 -13.75
N VAL A 316 3.33 10.54 -12.91
CA VAL A 316 3.91 10.61 -11.56
C VAL A 316 5.36 10.14 -11.64
N ALA A 317 6.33 11.05 -11.51
CA ALA A 317 7.76 10.70 -11.54
C ALA A 317 8.22 10.14 -10.18
N PRO A 318 9.44 9.57 -10.08
CA PRO A 318 9.96 9.00 -8.84
C PRO A 318 9.87 9.98 -7.68
N ALA A 319 9.37 9.50 -6.53
CA ALA A 319 9.09 10.27 -5.32
C ALA A 319 8.04 11.39 -5.45
N GLU A 320 7.45 11.64 -6.63
CA GLU A 320 6.35 12.61 -6.75
C GLU A 320 5.05 12.08 -6.16
N ARG A 321 4.22 13.00 -5.66
CA ARG A 321 2.86 12.73 -5.21
C ARG A 321 1.88 13.63 -5.94
N HIS A 322 0.83 13.07 -6.50
CA HIS A 322 -0.27 13.82 -7.11
C HIS A 322 -1.57 13.48 -6.39
N THR A 323 -2.30 14.49 -5.93
CA THR A 323 -3.70 14.31 -5.51
C THR A 323 -4.58 14.71 -6.68
N VAL A 324 -5.43 13.77 -7.14
CA VAL A 324 -6.39 14.00 -8.21
C VAL A 324 -7.82 13.92 -7.70
N GLU A 325 -8.70 14.73 -8.28
CA GLU A 325 -10.12 14.76 -7.95
C GLU A 325 -10.98 14.67 -9.19
N PHE A 326 -12.05 13.90 -9.11
CA PHE A 326 -13.10 13.83 -10.12
C PHE A 326 -14.46 13.56 -9.48
N THR A 327 -15.52 13.82 -10.21
CA THR A 327 -16.87 13.38 -9.85
C THR A 327 -17.15 12.06 -10.56
N ALA A 328 -17.74 11.09 -9.86
CA ALA A 328 -18.23 9.83 -10.42
C ALA A 328 -19.53 10.06 -11.24
N ASP A 329 -19.42 10.80 -12.34
CA ASP A 329 -20.55 11.26 -13.17
C ASP A 329 -20.80 10.41 -14.43
N ALA A 330 -19.91 9.46 -14.70
CA ALA A 330 -20.05 8.53 -15.81
C ALA A 330 -21.34 7.68 -15.72
N GLN A 331 -21.70 7.04 -16.84
CA GLN A 331 -22.67 5.94 -16.79
C GLN A 331 -22.13 4.87 -15.84
N PRO A 332 -22.89 4.39 -14.83
CA PRO A 332 -22.38 3.40 -13.89
C PRO A 332 -21.82 2.16 -14.61
N GLY A 333 -20.65 1.71 -14.18
CA GLY A 333 -19.89 0.64 -14.83
C GLY A 333 -18.59 0.31 -14.10
N VAL A 334 -17.73 -0.46 -14.76
CA VAL A 334 -16.36 -0.75 -14.33
C VAL A 334 -15.40 -0.09 -15.31
N TYR A 335 -14.60 0.87 -14.82
CA TYR A 335 -13.69 1.66 -15.64
C TYR A 335 -12.27 1.52 -15.14
N LEU A 336 -11.34 1.10 -16.00
CA LEU A 336 -9.98 0.82 -15.58
C LEU A 336 -9.22 2.11 -15.21
N MET A 337 -8.32 1.96 -14.24
CA MET A 337 -7.27 2.92 -13.93
C MET A 337 -5.93 2.21 -14.05
N HIS A 338 -5.02 2.69 -14.89
CA HIS A 338 -3.78 1.97 -15.15
C HIS A 338 -2.61 2.85 -15.59
N CYS A 339 -1.40 2.33 -15.47
CA CYS A 339 -0.23 2.95 -16.09
C CYS A 339 -0.33 2.84 -17.62
N HIS A 340 -0.07 3.93 -18.33
CA HIS A 340 -0.15 4.00 -19.80
C HIS A 340 1.16 3.60 -20.50
N LYS A 341 2.14 3.07 -19.76
CA LYS A 341 3.25 2.31 -20.33
C LYS A 341 2.83 0.86 -20.41
N VAL A 342 2.64 0.34 -21.62
CA VAL A 342 2.03 -0.99 -21.85
C VAL A 342 2.80 -2.11 -21.15
N ASN A 343 4.13 -2.03 -21.10
CA ASN A 343 4.95 -3.02 -20.39
C ASN A 343 4.78 -2.99 -18.86
N HIS A 344 4.20 -1.92 -18.28
CA HIS A 344 3.92 -1.84 -16.84
C HIS A 344 2.57 -2.45 -16.46
N VAL A 345 1.75 -2.84 -17.44
CA VAL A 345 0.45 -3.47 -17.26
C VAL A 345 0.48 -4.93 -17.73
N MET A 346 1.59 -5.61 -17.41
CA MET A 346 1.84 -7.01 -17.73
C MET A 346 2.39 -7.74 -16.50
N ASN A 347 2.10 -9.05 -16.41
CA ASN A 347 2.80 -9.97 -15.50
C ASN A 347 3.58 -10.96 -16.35
N GLY A 348 4.92 -10.83 -16.37
CA GLY A 348 5.75 -11.61 -17.28
C GLY A 348 5.32 -11.41 -18.74
N THR A 349 4.77 -12.45 -19.36
CA THR A 349 4.29 -12.40 -20.77
C THR A 349 2.78 -12.18 -20.90
N ALA A 350 2.04 -12.14 -19.79
CA ALA A 350 0.59 -12.01 -19.80
C ALA A 350 0.15 -10.54 -19.81
N TYR A 351 -0.91 -10.26 -20.59
CA TYR A 351 -1.61 -8.98 -20.63
C TYR A 351 -3.13 -9.23 -20.61
N PRO A 352 -3.91 -8.48 -19.82
CA PRO A 352 -3.48 -7.44 -18.88
C PRO A 352 -2.88 -8.02 -17.58
N GLY A 353 -2.08 -7.21 -16.89
CA GLY A 353 -1.48 -7.50 -15.58
C GLY A 353 -0.95 -6.23 -14.92
N GLY A 354 -0.04 -6.36 -13.97
CA GLY A 354 0.76 -5.26 -13.42
C GLY A 354 -0.07 -4.10 -12.83
N MET A 355 0.32 -2.87 -13.19
CA MET A 355 -0.15 -1.62 -12.60
C MET A 355 -1.52 -1.17 -13.14
N LEU A 356 -2.55 -1.96 -12.85
CA LEU A 356 -3.94 -1.77 -13.27
C LEU A 356 -4.87 -1.99 -12.08
N THR A 357 -5.89 -1.16 -11.94
CA THR A 357 -7.03 -1.31 -11.03
C THR A 357 -8.28 -0.73 -11.74
N GLY A 358 -9.36 -0.43 -11.04
CA GLY A 358 -10.53 0.20 -11.64
C GLY A 358 -11.40 0.98 -10.67
N VAL A 359 -12.15 1.93 -11.24
CA VAL A 359 -13.32 2.58 -10.65
C VAL A 359 -14.53 1.68 -10.89
N VAL A 360 -15.12 1.19 -9.81
CA VAL A 360 -16.26 0.27 -9.81
C VAL A 360 -17.45 1.00 -9.21
N TYR A 361 -18.53 1.12 -9.98
CA TYR A 361 -19.77 1.69 -9.46
C TYR A 361 -20.53 0.66 -8.63
N GLU A 362 -21.00 1.07 -7.45
CA GLU A 362 -21.79 0.22 -6.53
C GLU A 362 -23.00 -0.40 -7.22
N SER A 363 -23.68 0.34 -8.09
CA SER A 363 -24.89 -0.11 -8.79
C SER A 363 -24.66 -1.17 -9.87
N VAL A 364 -23.42 -1.60 -10.11
CA VAL A 364 -23.12 -2.70 -11.04
C VAL A 364 -22.53 -3.92 -10.32
N MET A 365 -22.40 -3.89 -8.99
CA MET A 365 -21.80 -4.95 -8.19
C MET A 365 -22.69 -6.21 -8.07
N ASP A 366 -23.97 -6.12 -8.42
CA ASP A 366 -24.91 -7.25 -8.46
C ASP A 366 -25.03 -7.88 -9.86
N THR A 367 -24.20 -7.45 -10.82
CA THR A 367 -24.27 -7.91 -12.22
C THR A 367 -23.35 -9.10 -12.49
N ASP A 368 -23.71 -9.93 -13.47
CA ASP A 368 -22.87 -11.06 -13.93
C ASP A 368 -21.47 -10.60 -14.39
N ILE A 369 -21.35 -9.38 -14.92
CA ILE A 369 -20.08 -8.80 -15.35
C ILE A 369 -19.18 -8.56 -14.14
N PHE A 370 -19.74 -8.07 -13.03
CA PHE A 370 -18.99 -7.90 -11.80
C PHE A 370 -18.63 -9.24 -11.15
N ALA A 371 -19.54 -10.23 -11.17
CA ALA A 371 -19.22 -11.57 -10.69
C ALA A 371 -18.03 -12.18 -11.45
N GLN A 372 -18.00 -12.06 -12.79
CA GLN A 372 -16.85 -12.48 -13.60
C GLN A 372 -15.57 -11.69 -13.27
N LEU A 373 -15.68 -10.39 -12.97
CA LEU A 373 -14.54 -9.58 -12.53
C LEU A 373 -13.97 -10.06 -11.20
N MET A 374 -14.83 -10.45 -10.26
CA MET A 374 -14.43 -10.97 -8.95
C MET A 374 -13.79 -12.35 -9.06
N GLU A 375 -14.36 -13.25 -9.87
CA GLU A 375 -13.71 -14.53 -10.20
C GLU A 375 -12.34 -14.30 -10.84
N TYR A 376 -12.27 -13.36 -11.80
CA TYR A 376 -11.02 -12.95 -12.45
C TYR A 376 -9.98 -12.42 -11.45
N ALA A 377 -10.41 -11.73 -10.39
CA ALA A 377 -9.56 -11.24 -9.29
C ALA A 377 -9.23 -12.31 -8.24
N GLY A 378 -9.80 -13.52 -8.35
CA GLY A 378 -9.66 -14.61 -7.39
C GLY A 378 -10.38 -14.35 -6.08
N TYR A 379 -11.55 -13.70 -6.12
CA TYR A 379 -12.44 -13.53 -4.97
C TYR A 379 -13.49 -14.65 -4.94
N GLU A 380 -13.48 -15.47 -3.90
CA GLU A 380 -14.34 -16.65 -3.76
C GLU A 380 -15.74 -16.34 -3.18
N GLY A 381 -16.07 -15.06 -2.94
CA GLY A 381 -17.31 -14.61 -2.30
C GLY A 381 -18.24 -13.77 -3.19
N ALA A 382 -18.07 -13.84 -4.51
CA ALA A 382 -18.82 -13.05 -5.50
C ALA A 382 -20.24 -13.55 -5.74
#